data_AF-A0A9K3D8P8-F1
#
_entry.id   AF-A0A9K3D8P8-F1
#
_cell.length_a   1.000
_cell.length_b   1.000
_cell.length_c   1.000
_cell.angle_alpha   90.00
_cell.angle_beta   90.00
_cell.angle_gamma   90.00
#
_symmetry.space_group_name_H-M   'P 1'
#
loop_
_entity.id
_entity.type
_entity.pdbx_description
1 polymer ?
#
loop_
_entity_poly.entity_id
_entity_poly.type
_entity_poly.pdbx_seq_one_letter_code
_entity_poly.pdbx_strand_id
1 'polypeptide(L)'
;MERARASGEIEDKRKGRAGGRGKPRQADRKSRVWAVVRDLLKKADTGSVDIDTLRTHTIAAGFKTEELDTCLENYSNLGAIFMNTRRDRIRLMDQ
;
A
#
# COMPACT_ATOMS: atom_id res chain seq x y z
N MET A 1 -30.79 -20.02 -51.19
CA MET A 1 -29.74 -20.98 -50.79
C MET A 1 -28.43 -20.30 -51.18
N GLU A 2 -27.42 -20.11 -50.34
CA GLU A 2 -26.78 -21.06 -49.44
C GLU A 2 -25.89 -20.31 -48.43
N ARG A 3 -25.54 -21.00 -47.35
CA ARG A 3 -24.79 -20.52 -46.18
C ARG A 3 -23.29 -20.37 -46.49
N ALA A 4 -22.65 -19.42 -45.81
CA ALA A 4 -21.25 -19.56 -45.41
C ALA A 4 -21.08 -19.14 -43.94
N ARG A 5 -20.65 -20.11 -43.11
CA ARG A 5 -20.17 -19.99 -41.73
C ARG A 5 -18.64 -20.01 -41.76
N ALA A 6 -18.02 -19.27 -40.85
CA ALA A 6 -16.77 -19.54 -40.10
C ALA A 6 -16.08 -18.19 -39.82
N SER A 7 -16.06 -17.68 -38.58
CA SER A 7 -15.27 -18.09 -37.41
C SER A 7 -13.84 -17.55 -37.43
N GLY A 8 -13.50 -16.86 -36.33
CA GLY A 8 -12.16 -16.41 -35.94
C GLY A 8 -12.05 -14.88 -35.99
N GLU A 9 -11.62 -14.13 -34.97
CA GLU A 9 -10.90 -14.48 -33.75
C GLU A 9 -10.88 -13.24 -32.82
N ILE A 10 -11.04 -13.49 -31.51
CA ILE A 10 -10.44 -12.76 -30.38
C ILE A 10 -10.90 -11.30 -30.13
N GLU A 11 -12.06 -11.15 -29.46
CA GLU A 11 -12.27 -9.98 -28.59
C GLU A 11 -11.61 -10.29 -27.24
N ASP A 12 -10.37 -9.82 -27.06
CA ASP A 12 -9.62 -9.86 -25.81
C ASP A 12 -10.33 -8.97 -24.78
N LYS A 13 -11.37 -9.51 -24.12
CA LYS A 13 -11.92 -8.94 -22.89
C LYS A 13 -10.99 -9.26 -21.72
N ARG A 14 -9.73 -8.78 -21.79
CA ARG A 14 -8.93 -8.60 -20.58
C ARG A 14 -9.57 -7.51 -19.73
N LYS A 15 -10.33 -7.98 -18.75
CA LYS A 15 -10.24 -7.52 -17.37
C LYS A 15 -10.32 -5.99 -17.26
N GLY A 16 -11.55 -5.47 -17.32
CA GLY A 16 -11.87 -4.16 -16.75
C GLY A 16 -11.56 -4.14 -15.25
N ARG A 17 -10.29 -3.94 -14.90
CA ARG A 17 -9.84 -3.47 -13.57
C ARG A 17 -9.47 -1.99 -13.72
N ALA A 18 -10.44 -1.19 -14.12
CA ALA A 18 -10.39 0.26 -13.95
C ALA A 18 -11.50 0.65 -12.99
N GLY A 19 -11.42 0.13 -11.76
CA GLY A 19 -12.27 0.57 -10.66
C GLY A 19 -11.93 2.01 -10.30
N GLY A 20 -12.79 2.93 -10.75
CA GLY A 20 -13.07 4.21 -10.12
C GLY A 20 -11.88 5.07 -9.69
N ARG A 21 -11.32 5.85 -10.62
CA ARG A 21 -10.63 7.10 -10.27
C ARG A 21 -11.66 8.14 -9.82
N GLY A 22 -12.23 7.94 -8.64
CA GLY A 22 -13.11 8.89 -7.97
C GLY A 22 -12.39 9.56 -6.80
N LYS A 23 -12.11 10.86 -6.94
CA LYS A 23 -11.59 11.83 -5.94
C LYS A 23 -10.07 11.83 -5.68
N PRO A 24 -9.30 12.77 -6.26
CA PRO A 24 -7.93 13.03 -5.84
C PRO A 24 -7.93 14.05 -4.68
N ARG A 25 -7.23 13.73 -3.56
CA ARG A 25 -6.21 14.59 -2.91
C ARG A 25 -6.01 14.48 -1.38
N GLN A 26 -6.89 13.86 -0.58
CA GLN A 26 -6.62 13.71 0.87
C GLN A 26 -6.66 12.27 1.40
N ALA A 27 -7.68 11.47 1.07
CA ALA A 27 -7.71 10.05 1.42
C ALA A 27 -6.56 9.25 0.78
N ASP A 28 -6.14 9.69 -0.41
CA ASP A 28 -5.02 9.14 -1.18
C ASP A 28 -3.68 9.31 -0.43
N ARG A 29 -3.49 10.43 0.27
CA ARG A 29 -2.20 10.78 0.86
C ARG A 29 -1.85 9.89 2.05
N LYS A 30 -2.80 9.68 2.98
CA LYS A 30 -2.65 8.73 4.11
C LYS A 30 -2.49 7.29 3.62
N SER A 31 -3.27 6.91 2.61
CA SER A 31 -3.17 5.58 1.99
C SER A 31 -1.81 5.35 1.30
N ARG A 32 -1.21 6.41 0.75
CA ARG A 32 0.12 6.35 0.14
C ARG A 32 1.25 6.27 1.18
N VAL A 33 1.15 6.99 2.30
CA VAL A 33 2.10 6.83 3.43
C VAL A 33 2.08 5.39 3.91
N TRP A 34 0.90 4.82 4.14
CA TRP A 34 0.76 3.41 4.52
C TRP A 34 1.33 2.45 3.46
N ALA A 35 1.13 2.73 2.17
CA ALA A 35 1.69 1.92 1.11
C ALA A 35 3.23 1.87 1.16
N VAL A 36 3.88 3.01 1.43
CA VAL A 36 5.34 3.07 1.62
C VAL A 36 5.77 2.28 2.85
N VAL A 37 5.11 2.49 3.99
CA VAL A 37 5.41 1.77 5.24
C VAL A 37 5.24 0.26 5.06
N ARG A 38 4.13 -0.17 4.48
CA ARG A 38 3.83 -1.57 4.23
C ARG A 38 4.83 -2.22 3.26
N ASP A 39 5.25 -1.51 2.23
CA ASP A 39 6.26 -2.00 1.29
C ASP A 39 7.61 -2.21 1.98
N LEU A 40 8.04 -1.27 2.83
CA LEU A 40 9.26 -1.39 3.62
C LEU A 40 9.18 -2.56 4.60
N LEU A 41 8.06 -2.70 5.32
CA LEU A 41 7.85 -3.79 6.26
C LEU A 41 7.84 -5.16 5.57
N LYS A 42 7.33 -5.26 4.33
CA LYS A 42 7.36 -6.49 3.53
C LYS A 42 8.73 -6.84 2.97
N LYS A 43 9.53 -5.82 2.64
CA LYS A 43 10.92 -6.00 2.15
C LYS A 43 11.90 -6.30 3.26
N ALA A 44 11.55 -6.01 4.51
CA ALA A 44 12.39 -6.28 5.66
C ALA A 44 12.41 -7.78 5.96
N ASP A 45 13.52 -8.42 5.59
CA ASP A 45 13.80 -9.84 5.84
C ASP A 45 13.68 -10.20 7.34
N THR A 46 13.97 -9.23 8.21
CA THR A 46 13.89 -9.31 9.68
C THR A 46 12.47 -9.31 10.25
N GLY A 47 11.44 -9.11 9.42
CA GLY A 47 10.05 -8.99 9.86
C GLY A 47 9.74 -7.73 10.68
N SER A 48 10.71 -6.83 10.85
CA SER A 48 10.54 -5.54 11.53
C SER A 48 11.48 -4.49 10.95
N VAL A 49 11.02 -3.24 10.86
CA VAL A 49 11.76 -2.08 10.37
C VAL A 49 11.89 -1.03 11.48
N ASP A 50 13.05 -0.39 11.56
CA ASP A 50 13.29 0.71 12.48
C ASP A 50 12.48 1.96 12.07
N ILE A 51 11.92 2.68 13.06
CA ILE A 51 11.10 3.88 12.86
C ILE A 51 11.90 4.95 12.11
N ASP A 52 13.20 5.07 12.40
CA ASP A 52 14.08 6.01 11.72
C ASP A 52 14.16 5.72 10.20
N THR A 53 14.31 4.44 9.82
CA THR A 53 14.27 4.03 8.42
C THR A 53 12.93 4.36 7.76
N LEU A 54 11.81 4.12 8.45
CA LEU A 54 10.49 4.52 7.96
C LEU A 54 10.40 6.04 7.77
N ARG A 55 10.93 6.83 8.71
CA ARG A 55 10.98 8.30 8.64
C ARG A 55 11.79 8.76 7.43
N THR A 56 13.00 8.25 7.25
CA THR A 56 13.87 8.59 6.11
C THR A 56 13.17 8.32 4.78
N HIS A 57 12.60 7.12 4.61
CA HIS A 57 11.90 6.77 3.37
C HIS A 57 10.62 7.57 3.15
N THR A 58 9.89 7.88 4.21
CA THR A 58 8.64 8.64 4.12
C THR A 58 8.92 10.10 3.76
N ILE A 59 9.98 10.69 4.32
CA ILE A 59 10.47 12.03 3.94
C ILE A 59 11.00 12.03 2.50
N ALA A 60 11.79 11.02 2.11
CA ALA A 60 12.28 10.87 0.73
C ALA A 60 11.14 10.73 -0.29
N ALA A 61 10.00 10.16 0.11
CA ALA A 61 8.79 10.07 -0.69
C ALA A 61 7.94 11.37 -0.70
N GLY A 62 8.37 12.42 0.00
CA GLY A 62 7.74 13.74 0.02
C GLY A 62 6.65 13.93 1.08
N PHE A 63 6.59 13.06 2.09
CA PHE A 63 5.64 13.15 3.20
C PHE A 63 6.29 13.75 4.45
N LYS A 64 5.48 14.35 5.32
CA LYS A 64 5.95 14.87 6.60
C LYS A 64 6.05 13.76 7.64
N THR A 65 6.94 13.93 8.61
CA THR A 65 7.07 13.04 9.76
C THR A 65 5.77 12.91 10.55
N GLU A 66 5.01 13.99 10.69
CA GLU A 66 3.69 14.01 11.34
C GLU A 66 2.65 13.11 10.63
N GLU A 67 2.73 13.03 9.30
CA GLU A 67 1.84 12.15 8.52
C GLU A 67 2.19 10.68 8.73
N LEU A 68 3.48 10.37 8.89
CA LEU A 68 3.93 9.04 9.29
C LEU A 68 3.45 8.70 10.69
N ASP A 69 3.67 9.58 11.66
CA ASP A 69 3.28 9.35 13.06
C ASP A 69 1.77 9.07 13.18
N THR A 70 0.96 9.91 12.53
CA THR A 70 -0.50 9.71 12.43
C THR A 70 -0.85 8.39 11.74
N CYS A 71 -0.08 7.97 10.73
CA CYS A 71 -0.29 6.71 10.05
C CYS A 71 0.01 5.53 10.98
N LEU A 72 1.18 5.52 11.62
CA LEU A 72 1.61 4.48 12.53
C LEU A 72 0.65 4.34 13.72
N GLU A 73 0.21 5.45 14.32
CA GLU A 73 -0.77 5.42 15.40
C GLU A 73 -2.09 4.80 14.95
N ASN A 74 -2.63 5.20 13.79
CA ASN A 74 -3.87 4.63 13.26
C ASN A 74 -3.74 3.12 13.01
N TYR A 75 -2.68 2.67 12.34
CA TYR A 75 -2.50 1.25 12.03
C TYR A 75 -2.11 0.40 13.24
N SER A 76 -1.51 1.01 14.27
CA SER A 76 -1.29 0.39 15.57
C SER A 76 -2.62 0.19 16.30
N ASN A 77 -3.49 1.21 16.31
CA ASN A 77 -4.83 1.12 16.91
C ASN A 77 -5.74 0.11 16.19
N LEU A 78 -5.57 -0.06 14.88
CA LEU A 78 -6.27 -1.07 14.09
C LEU A 78 -5.69 -2.49 14.27
N GLY A 79 -4.60 -2.65 15.02
CA GLY A 79 -3.91 -3.93 15.20
C GLY A 79 -3.22 -4.46 13.94
N ALA A 80 -3.00 -3.61 12.92
CA ALA A 80 -2.32 -3.99 11.68
C ALA A 80 -0.79 -3.98 11.81
N ILE A 81 -0.26 -3.19 12.76
CA ILE A 81 1.16 -3.17 13.10
C ILE A 81 1.36 -3.30 14.59
N PHE A 82 2.55 -3.77 14.94
CA PHE A 82 3.05 -3.71 16.30
C PHE A 82 4.27 -2.81 16.36
N MET A 83 4.17 -1.80 17.21
CA MET A 83 5.25 -0.86 17.49
C MET A 83 5.92 -1.23 18.81
N ASN A 84 7.20 -1.60 18.74
CA ASN A 84 8.05 -1.81 19.90
C ASN A 84 8.73 -0.50 20.27
N THR A 85 8.16 0.22 21.22
CA THR A 85 8.66 1.52 21.71
C THR A 85 9.99 1.43 22.45
N ARG A 86 10.42 0.24 22.89
CA ARG A 86 11.73 0.06 23.55
C ARG A 86 12.88 -0.06 22.57
N ARG A 87 12.59 -0.40 21.31
CA ARG A 87 13.58 -0.65 20.27
C ARG A 87 13.32 0.17 19.01
N ASP A 88 12.38 1.12 19.07
CA ASP A 88 11.94 1.93 17.93
C ASP A 88 11.71 1.11 16.66
N ARG A 89 11.05 -0.05 16.78
CA ARG A 89 10.84 -1.01 15.69
C ARG A 89 9.38 -1.31 15.44
N ILE A 90 9.03 -1.41 14.18
CA ILE A 90 7.66 -1.69 13.72
C ILE A 90 7.64 -2.99 12.93
N ARG A 91 6.65 -3.83 13.17
CA ARG A 91 6.38 -5.03 12.38
C ARG A 91 4.92 -5.11 11.97
N LEU A 92 4.64 -5.80 10.86
CA LEU A 92 3.27 -6.15 10.51
C LEU A 92 2.76 -7.22 11.50
N MET A 93 1.51 -7.07 11.92
CA MET A 93 0.77 -8.15 12.58
C MET A 93 0.05 -8.93 11.47
N ASP A 94 0.35 -10.23 11.39
CA ASP A 94 -0.32 -11.14 10.45
C ASP A 94 -1.81 -11.24 10.84
N GLN A 95 -2.72 -11.05 9.88
CA GLN A 95 -4.18 -11.21 10.06
C GLN A 95 -4.63 -12.59 9.59
#